data_AF-A0A6F9A8Y0-F1
#
_entry.id   AF-A0A6F9A8Y0-F1
#
_cell.length_a   1.000
_cell.length_b   1.000
_cell.length_c   1.000
_cell.angle_alpha   90.00
_cell.angle_beta   90.00
_cell.angle_gamma   90.00
#
_symmetry.space_group_name_H-M   'P 1'
#
loop_
_entity.id
_entity.type
_entity.pdbx_description
1 polymer ?
#
loop_
_entity_poly.entity_id
_entity_poly.type
_entity_poly.pdbx_seq_one_letter_code
_entity_poly.pdbx_strand_id
1 'polypeptide(L)'
;MAKPMGLVEGPGGLGQGGAAATLGDNSHVDGEGKYEEYGYNAQLSDRISLDRSIPDYRPKNCKQLTYPEDLPQISVVFIFVNEALSVILRSVHSVVNHTPAHLLKEIILVDDNSDSVELKFNLDQYVNKRYPGLVKIVRNSKREGLIRARIHGWNAATAPVVGFFDAHVEFNTAW
;
A
#
# COMPACT_ATOMS: atom_id res chain seq x y z
N MET A 1 -0.88 -18.11 18.76
CA MET A 1 -1.27 -18.38 17.35
C MET A 1 -1.82 -17.09 16.79
N ALA A 2 -1.22 -16.52 15.75
CA ALA A 2 -1.71 -15.27 15.15
C ALA A 2 -3.12 -15.51 14.58
N LYS A 3 -4.06 -14.63 14.94
CA LYS A 3 -5.41 -14.63 14.36
C LYS A 3 -5.28 -14.40 12.84
N PRO A 4 -6.03 -15.11 11.98
CA PRO A 4 -6.04 -14.79 10.56
C PRO A 4 -6.38 -13.31 10.39
N MET A 5 -5.60 -12.58 9.57
CA MET A 5 -5.70 -11.12 9.41
C MET A 5 -7.06 -10.66 8.85
N GLY A 6 -7.89 -11.57 8.34
CA GLY A 6 -9.23 -11.26 7.85
C GLY A 6 -9.27 -10.43 6.56
N LEU A 7 -8.12 -10.17 5.95
CA LEU A 7 -8.00 -9.45 4.68
C LEU A 7 -8.32 -10.37 3.50
N VAL A 8 -8.91 -9.77 2.46
CA VAL A 8 -9.29 -10.46 1.23
C VAL A 8 -8.21 -10.25 0.17
N GLU A 9 -7.75 -11.33 -0.45
CA GLU A 9 -6.82 -11.32 -1.59
C GLU A 9 -7.50 -11.90 -2.84
N GLY A 10 -6.95 -11.56 -4.02
CA GLY A 10 -7.45 -12.05 -5.30
C GLY A 10 -8.57 -11.20 -5.93
N PRO A 11 -8.95 -11.50 -7.19
CA PRO A 11 -9.87 -10.66 -7.94
C PRO A 11 -11.33 -10.77 -7.43
N GLY A 12 -12.05 -9.65 -7.46
CA GLY A 12 -13.48 -9.60 -7.19
C GLY A 12 -13.83 -9.04 -5.80
N GLY A 13 -15.10 -9.23 -5.42
CA GLY A 13 -15.64 -8.72 -4.16
C GLY A 13 -16.01 -7.24 -4.20
N LEU A 14 -16.15 -6.66 -3.01
CA LEU A 14 -16.50 -5.24 -2.85
C LEU A 14 -15.44 -4.35 -3.49
N GLY A 15 -15.89 -3.30 -4.16
CA GLY A 15 -15.00 -2.28 -4.73
C GLY A 15 -14.21 -2.73 -5.96
N GLN A 16 -14.49 -3.91 -6.52
CA GLN A 16 -13.87 -4.40 -7.75
C GLN A 16 -14.11 -3.44 -8.92
N GLY A 17 -13.09 -3.22 -9.74
CA GLY A 17 -13.18 -2.26 -10.84
C GLY A 17 -13.28 -0.82 -10.37
N GLY A 18 -12.87 -0.52 -9.12
CA GLY A 18 -13.02 0.79 -8.50
C GLY A 18 -14.47 1.22 -8.28
N ALA A 19 -15.43 0.29 -8.31
CA ALA A 19 -16.83 0.59 -8.04
C ALA A 19 -17.02 1.09 -6.60
N ALA A 20 -18.01 1.96 -6.39
CA ALA A 20 -18.43 2.32 -5.05
C ALA A 20 -18.92 1.06 -4.30
N ALA A 21 -18.60 0.97 -3.01
CA ALA A 21 -18.96 -0.15 -2.16
C ALA A 21 -19.55 0.38 -0.86
N THR A 22 -20.47 -0.38 -0.28
CA THR A 22 -21.06 -0.10 1.03
C THR A 22 -21.02 -1.36 1.88
N LEU A 23 -20.98 -1.18 3.19
CA LEU A 23 -21.21 -2.26 4.13
C LEU A 23 -22.72 -2.33 4.42
N GLY A 24 -23.27 -3.54 4.59
CA GLY A 24 -24.70 -3.71 4.89
C GLY A 24 -25.09 -3.28 6.31
N ASP A 25 -26.37 -3.01 6.54
CA ASP A 25 -26.91 -2.29 7.72
C ASP A 25 -26.44 -2.77 9.11
N ASN A 26 -26.09 -4.06 9.27
CA ASN A 26 -25.60 -4.60 10.56
C ASN A 26 -24.14 -4.23 10.90
N SER A 27 -23.41 -3.56 10.01
CA SER A 27 -22.01 -3.15 10.27
C SER A 27 -21.84 -1.74 10.85
N HIS A 28 -22.91 -0.96 10.95
CA HIS A 28 -22.83 0.43 11.43
C HIS A 28 -22.36 0.54 12.88
N VAL A 29 -22.62 -0.48 13.70
CA VAL A 29 -22.33 -0.46 15.15
C VAL A 29 -20.81 -0.48 15.44
N ASP A 30 -20.01 -1.16 14.62
CA ASP A 30 -18.54 -1.15 14.77
C ASP A 30 -17.86 -0.07 13.89
N GLY A 31 -18.58 0.48 12.90
CA GLY A 31 -18.04 1.34 11.83
C GLY A 31 -17.65 2.75 12.26
N GLU A 32 -18.37 3.31 13.23
CA GLU A 32 -18.13 4.67 13.72
C GLU A 32 -16.75 4.80 14.39
N GLY A 33 -16.35 3.81 15.21
CA GLY A 33 -15.08 3.87 15.94
C GLY A 33 -13.82 3.83 15.05
N LYS A 34 -13.82 3.06 13.96
CA LYS A 34 -12.69 3.06 13.02
C LYS A 34 -12.65 4.31 12.13
N TYR A 35 -13.81 4.88 11.79
CA TYR A 35 -13.85 6.10 10.99
C TYR A 35 -13.24 7.28 11.76
N GLU A 36 -13.52 7.38 13.06
CA GLU A 36 -12.92 8.39 13.94
C GLU A 36 -11.39 8.23 14.08
N GLU A 37 -10.88 7.00 14.05
CA GLU A 37 -9.45 6.70 14.18
C GLU A 37 -8.64 7.08 12.92
N TYR A 38 -9.12 6.68 11.73
CA TYR A 38 -8.36 6.81 10.47
C TYR A 38 -8.80 8.00 9.60
N GLY A 39 -9.98 8.58 9.86
CA GLY A 39 -10.57 9.65 9.02
C GLY A 39 -11.23 9.14 7.72
N TYR A 40 -11.33 7.83 7.56
CA TYR A 40 -12.01 7.16 6.43
C TYR A 40 -12.56 5.79 6.86
N ASN A 41 -13.36 5.16 6.00
CA ASN A 41 -14.02 3.89 6.32
C ASN A 41 -13.05 2.68 6.22
N ALA A 42 -12.19 2.54 7.23
CA ALA A 42 -11.20 1.45 7.31
C ALA A 42 -11.87 0.07 7.37
N GLN A 43 -13.07 -0.04 7.95
CA GLN A 43 -13.82 -1.31 7.94
C GLN A 43 -14.22 -1.77 6.54
N LEU A 44 -14.66 -0.83 5.71
CA LEU A 44 -14.96 -1.12 4.31
C LEU A 44 -13.67 -1.50 3.59
N SER A 45 -12.58 -0.77 3.83
CA SER A 45 -11.26 -1.11 3.29
C SER A 45 -10.87 -2.55 3.63
N ASP A 46 -11.04 -3.00 4.88
CA ASP A 46 -10.70 -4.36 5.30
C ASP A 46 -11.44 -5.46 4.52
N ARG A 47 -12.61 -5.14 3.93
CA ARG A 47 -13.42 -6.06 3.11
C ARG A 47 -13.25 -5.90 1.60
N ILE A 48 -12.58 -4.84 1.15
CA ILE A 48 -12.20 -4.68 -0.25
C ILE A 48 -10.91 -5.46 -0.48
N SER A 49 -10.82 -6.20 -1.58
CA SER A 49 -9.62 -7.00 -1.90
C SER A 49 -8.36 -6.16 -2.05
N LEU A 50 -7.24 -6.62 -1.48
CA LEU A 50 -5.91 -6.03 -1.66
C LEU A 50 -5.49 -5.99 -3.14
N ASP A 51 -6.04 -6.90 -3.97
CA ASP A 51 -5.75 -7.04 -5.40
C ASP A 51 -6.90 -6.54 -6.30
N ARG A 52 -7.78 -5.66 -5.79
CA ARG A 52 -8.88 -5.13 -6.62
C ARG A 52 -8.32 -4.42 -7.86
N SER A 53 -9.02 -4.53 -8.98
CA SER A 53 -8.70 -3.71 -10.16
C SER A 53 -9.29 -2.30 -10.01
N ILE A 54 -8.66 -1.31 -10.63
CA ILE A 54 -9.18 0.05 -10.77
C ILE A 54 -9.38 0.41 -12.25
N PRO A 55 -10.26 1.36 -12.59
CA PRO A 55 -10.46 1.77 -13.98
C PRO A 55 -9.22 2.47 -14.55
N ASP A 56 -8.93 2.16 -15.82
CA ASP A 56 -7.91 2.88 -16.58
C ASP A 56 -8.48 4.20 -17.12
N TYR A 57 -8.30 5.26 -16.33
CA TYR A 57 -8.72 6.63 -16.64
C TYR A 57 -7.78 7.36 -17.61
N ARG A 58 -6.73 6.71 -18.11
CA ARG A 58 -5.78 7.39 -19.00
C ARG A 58 -6.45 7.78 -20.32
N PRO A 59 -6.15 8.98 -20.86
CA PRO A 59 -6.53 9.37 -22.21
C PRO A 59 -6.03 8.39 -23.28
N LYS A 60 -6.72 8.30 -24.42
CA LYS A 60 -6.39 7.35 -25.50
C LYS A 60 -4.95 7.48 -26.01
N ASN A 61 -4.43 8.71 -26.09
CA ASN A 61 -3.05 8.99 -26.50
C ASN A 61 -2.03 8.43 -25.51
N CYS A 62 -2.27 8.48 -24.20
CA CYS A 62 -1.39 7.89 -23.19
C CYS A 62 -1.29 6.37 -23.34
N LYS A 63 -2.38 5.70 -23.71
CA LYS A 63 -2.41 4.24 -23.93
C LYS A 63 -1.63 3.78 -25.16
N GLN A 64 -1.29 4.71 -26.06
CA GLN A 64 -0.57 4.44 -27.31
C GLN A 64 0.92 4.81 -27.22
N LEU A 65 1.36 5.42 -26.12
CA LEU A 65 2.78 5.74 -25.92
C LEU A 65 3.57 4.45 -25.69
N THR A 66 4.75 4.40 -26.30
CA THR A 66 5.73 3.32 -26.13
C THR A 66 6.99 3.91 -25.53
N TYR A 67 7.56 3.20 -24.56
CA TYR A 67 8.79 3.60 -23.89
C TYR A 67 9.89 2.57 -24.16
N PRO A 68 11.17 2.95 -24.07
CA PRO A 68 12.26 1.98 -24.05
C PRO A 68 12.08 0.97 -22.90
N GLU A 69 12.55 -0.26 -23.09
CA GLU A 69 12.52 -1.28 -22.04
C GLU A 69 13.61 -1.06 -20.98
N ASP A 70 14.69 -0.33 -21.32
CA ASP A 70 15.88 -0.12 -20.49
C ASP A 70 15.75 1.05 -19.49
N LEU A 71 14.56 1.23 -18.93
CA LEU A 71 14.33 2.28 -17.95
C LEU A 71 15.09 1.98 -16.64
N PRO A 72 15.52 3.02 -15.89
CA PRO A 72 16.17 2.83 -14.61
C PRO A 72 15.22 2.18 -13.60
N GLN A 73 15.77 1.32 -12.75
CA GLN A 73 14.99 0.73 -11.67
C GLN A 73 14.56 1.79 -10.65
N ILE A 74 13.43 1.53 -9.97
CA ILE A 74 12.86 2.41 -8.96
C ILE A 74 12.81 1.74 -7.58
N SER A 75 13.13 2.51 -6.54
CA SER A 75 12.78 2.23 -5.15
C SER A 75 11.51 3.01 -4.80
N VAL A 76 10.48 2.32 -4.35
CA VAL A 76 9.21 2.94 -3.96
C VAL A 76 9.18 3.08 -2.45
N VAL A 77 8.99 4.30 -1.94
CA VAL A 77 8.96 4.59 -0.51
C VAL A 77 7.56 5.00 -0.09
N PHE A 78 7.00 4.25 0.85
CA PHE A 78 5.78 4.61 1.56
C PHE A 78 6.12 5.00 2.99
N ILE A 79 5.54 6.10 3.48
CA ILE A 79 5.71 6.57 4.85
C ILE A 79 4.36 6.52 5.54
N PHE A 80 4.31 5.98 6.74
CA PHE A 80 3.06 5.84 7.47
C PHE A 80 3.23 6.01 8.98
N VAL A 81 2.11 6.38 9.61
CA VAL A 81 1.95 6.47 11.05
C VAL A 81 0.52 6.07 11.36
N ASN A 82 0.32 4.98 12.11
CA ASN A 82 -1.00 4.48 12.50
C ASN A 82 -1.99 4.41 11.31
N GLU A 83 -1.52 3.93 10.15
CA GLU A 83 -2.33 3.74 8.96
C GLU A 83 -3.03 2.38 8.99
N ALA A 84 -4.21 2.25 8.38
CA ALA A 84 -4.92 0.96 8.38
C ALA A 84 -4.12 -0.10 7.60
N LEU A 85 -3.99 -1.31 8.18
CA LEU A 85 -3.18 -2.39 7.58
C LEU A 85 -3.68 -2.78 6.18
N SER A 86 -5.00 -2.83 5.97
CA SER A 86 -5.59 -3.10 4.66
C SER A 86 -5.21 -2.05 3.60
N VAL A 87 -5.00 -0.80 4.01
CA VAL A 87 -4.66 0.30 3.13
C VAL A 87 -3.19 0.27 2.74
N ILE A 88 -2.27 0.11 3.70
CA ILE A 88 -0.84 -0.06 3.40
C ILE A 88 -0.63 -1.25 2.46
N LEU A 89 -1.23 -2.39 2.78
CA LEU A 89 -1.05 -3.60 1.98
C LEU A 89 -1.64 -3.45 0.58
N ARG A 90 -2.77 -2.75 0.40
CA ARG A 90 -3.32 -2.46 -0.93
C ARG A 90 -2.39 -1.57 -1.75
N SER A 91 -1.73 -0.60 -1.12
CA SER A 91 -0.68 0.20 -1.78
C SER A 91 0.50 -0.66 -2.23
N VAL A 92 0.98 -1.57 -1.37
CA VAL A 92 2.06 -2.52 -1.70
C VAL A 92 1.64 -3.46 -2.83
N HIS A 93 0.44 -4.06 -2.76
CA HIS A 93 -0.08 -4.93 -3.80
C HIS A 93 -0.21 -4.20 -5.13
N SER A 94 -0.82 -3.01 -5.11
CA SER A 94 -1.04 -2.25 -6.35
C SER A 94 0.27 -1.85 -7.02
N VAL A 95 1.30 -1.45 -6.27
CA VAL A 95 2.60 -1.12 -6.89
C VAL A 95 3.31 -2.36 -7.44
N VAL A 96 3.23 -3.51 -6.76
CA VAL A 96 3.78 -4.77 -7.30
C VAL A 96 3.03 -5.20 -8.56
N ASN A 97 1.71 -5.13 -8.53
CA ASN A 97 0.85 -5.61 -9.63
C ASN A 97 0.92 -4.71 -10.87
N HIS A 98 1.22 -3.41 -10.73
CA HIS A 98 1.21 -2.43 -11.83
C HIS A 98 2.60 -1.92 -12.22
N THR A 99 3.68 -2.48 -11.67
CA THR A 99 5.06 -2.13 -12.05
C THR A 99 5.74 -3.32 -12.71
N PRO A 100 6.34 -3.17 -13.91
CA PRO A 100 7.13 -4.24 -14.51
C PRO A 100 8.24 -4.73 -13.56
N ALA A 101 8.36 -6.05 -13.41
CA ALA A 101 9.22 -6.65 -12.39
C ALA A 101 10.71 -6.28 -12.53
N HIS A 102 11.19 -6.00 -13.75
CA HIS A 102 12.57 -5.56 -13.97
C HIS A 102 12.82 -4.11 -13.54
N LEU A 103 11.78 -3.29 -13.44
CA LEU A 103 11.88 -1.89 -13.01
C LEU A 103 11.73 -1.74 -11.49
N LEU A 104 10.91 -2.56 -10.83
CA LEU A 104 10.71 -2.47 -9.38
C LEU A 104 11.88 -3.12 -8.63
N LYS A 105 12.80 -2.28 -8.10
CA LYS A 105 13.95 -2.77 -7.32
C LYS A 105 13.55 -3.24 -5.94
N GLU A 106 12.80 -2.40 -5.24
CA GLU A 106 12.42 -2.58 -3.84
C GLU A 106 11.28 -1.66 -3.45
N ILE A 107 10.58 -2.05 -2.39
CA ILE A 107 9.57 -1.24 -1.71
C ILE A 107 10.05 -1.02 -0.28
N ILE A 108 10.04 0.23 0.18
CA ILE A 108 10.50 0.64 1.49
C ILE A 108 9.31 1.21 2.25
N LEU A 109 8.92 0.52 3.32
CA LEU A 109 7.88 0.92 4.24
C LEU A 109 8.53 1.60 5.44
N VAL A 110 8.43 2.92 5.52
CA VAL A 110 8.94 3.71 6.65
C VAL A 110 7.84 3.91 7.67
N ASP A 111 7.95 3.20 8.78
CA ASP A 111 7.10 3.37 9.96
C ASP A 111 7.66 4.49 10.83
N ASP A 112 7.01 5.66 10.81
CA ASP A 112 7.39 6.82 11.63
C ASP A 112 6.82 6.74 13.05
N ASN A 113 7.11 5.60 13.69
CA ASN A 113 6.76 5.24 15.06
C ASN A 113 5.25 5.14 15.31
N SER A 114 4.59 4.22 14.60
CA SER A 114 3.21 3.79 14.86
C SER A 114 3.10 3.03 16.18
N ASP A 115 1.95 3.17 16.85
CA ASP A 115 1.62 2.50 18.11
C ASP A 115 0.87 1.17 17.87
N SER A 116 0.24 1.02 16.70
CA SER A 116 -0.55 -0.17 16.33
C SER A 116 0.30 -1.44 16.30
N VAL A 117 -0.13 -2.45 17.07
CA VAL A 117 0.50 -3.77 17.14
C VAL A 117 0.43 -4.50 15.78
N GLU A 118 -0.64 -4.27 15.02
CA GLU A 118 -0.81 -4.87 13.69
C GLU A 118 0.26 -4.39 12.71
N LEU A 119 0.63 -3.11 12.78
CA LEU A 119 1.68 -2.51 11.96
C LEU A 119 3.10 -2.92 12.37
N LYS A 120 3.25 -3.61 13.51
CA LYS A 120 4.49 -4.26 13.91
C LYS A 120 4.49 -5.69 13.38
N PHE A 121 3.91 -6.60 14.15
CA PHE A 121 4.09 -8.03 13.93
C PHE A 121 3.37 -8.54 12.67
N ASN A 122 2.11 -8.15 12.45
CA ASN A 122 1.33 -8.67 11.33
C ASN A 122 1.88 -8.17 9.99
N LEU A 123 2.23 -6.88 9.91
CA LEU A 123 2.85 -6.30 8.72
C LEU A 123 4.16 -7.01 8.37
N ASP A 124 5.07 -7.16 9.34
CA ASP A 124 6.34 -7.86 9.15
C ASP A 124 6.13 -9.29 8.64
N GLN A 125 5.24 -10.05 9.27
CA GLN A 125 4.95 -11.41 8.87
C GLN A 125 4.37 -11.48 7.45
N TYR A 126 3.43 -10.58 7.14
CA TYR A 126 2.77 -10.55 5.84
C TYR A 126 3.77 -10.28 4.72
N VAL A 127 4.53 -9.18 4.81
CA VAL A 127 5.43 -8.78 3.72
C VAL A 127 6.60 -9.74 3.56
N ASN A 128 7.15 -10.29 4.65
CA ASN A 128 8.23 -11.28 4.58
C ASN A 128 7.76 -12.59 3.94
N LYS A 129 6.52 -13.00 4.17
CA LYS A 129 5.94 -14.21 3.56
C LYS A 129 5.56 -13.97 2.10
N ARG A 130 4.91 -12.85 1.79
CA ARG A 130 4.31 -12.58 0.48
C ARG A 130 5.31 -12.03 -0.55
N TYR A 131 6.27 -11.22 -0.09
CA TYR A 131 7.22 -10.47 -0.92
C TYR A 131 8.66 -10.61 -0.40
N PRO A 132 9.18 -11.86 -0.25
CA PRO A 132 10.47 -12.09 0.37
C PRO A 132 11.60 -11.34 -0.37
N GLY A 133 12.28 -10.46 0.35
CA GLY A 133 13.41 -9.67 -0.17
C GLY A 133 13.03 -8.44 -1.01
N LEU A 134 11.77 -8.30 -1.44
CA LEU A 134 11.32 -7.15 -2.23
C LEU A 134 10.87 -5.97 -1.34
N VAL A 135 10.20 -6.27 -0.23
CA VAL A 135 9.70 -5.25 0.71
C VAL A 135 10.61 -5.17 1.93
N LYS A 136 11.05 -3.96 2.27
CA LYS A 136 11.85 -3.65 3.46
C LYS A 136 11.06 -2.72 4.37
N ILE A 137 11.20 -2.90 5.68
CA ILE A 137 10.56 -2.05 6.68
C ILE A 137 11.65 -1.29 7.44
N VAL A 138 11.56 0.03 7.45
CA VAL A 138 12.40 0.94 8.23
C VAL A 138 11.57 1.49 9.37
N ARG A 139 11.99 1.27 10.63
CA ARG A 139 11.24 1.72 11.80
C ARG A 139 11.99 2.84 12.52
N ASN A 140 11.36 3.99 12.65
CA ASN A 140 11.87 5.06 13.47
C ASN A 140 11.64 4.74 14.95
N SER A 141 12.62 5.05 15.81
CA SER A 141 12.53 4.82 17.26
C SER A 141 11.65 5.83 17.99
N LYS A 142 11.28 6.92 17.31
CA LYS A 142 10.37 7.96 17.77
C LYS A 142 9.70 8.61 16.55
N ARG A 143 8.62 9.35 16.76
CA ARG A 143 7.97 10.10 15.68
C ARG A 143 8.85 11.28 15.27
N GLU A 144 9.44 11.19 14.07
CA GLU A 144 10.35 12.19 13.51
C GLU A 144 9.63 13.17 12.57
N GLY A 145 8.46 12.80 12.07
CA GLY A 145 7.66 13.56 11.11
C GLY A 145 8.04 13.25 9.65
N LEU A 146 7.11 13.59 8.74
CA LEU A 146 7.17 13.21 7.32
C LEU A 146 8.50 13.55 6.63
N ILE A 147 9.08 14.71 6.90
CA ILE A 147 10.32 15.16 6.24
C ILE A 147 11.49 14.22 6.59
N ARG A 148 11.67 13.91 7.87
CA ARG A 148 12.78 13.04 8.33
C ARG A 148 12.54 11.59 7.97
N ALA A 149 11.28 11.14 8.02
CA ALA A 149 10.90 9.82 7.51
C ALA A 149 11.22 9.67 6.01
N ARG A 150 11.02 10.71 5.18
CA ARG A 150 11.47 10.72 3.77
C ARG A 150 12.99 10.55 3.65
N ILE A 151 13.76 11.23 4.50
CA ILE A 151 15.22 11.10 4.51
C ILE A 151 15.64 9.67 4.90
N HIS A 152 14.99 9.06 5.88
CA HIS A 152 15.27 7.67 6.28
C HIS A 152 14.93 6.68 5.17
N GLY A 153 13.80 6.87 4.49
CA GLY A 153 13.43 6.09 3.31
C GLY A 153 14.42 6.26 2.15
N TRP A 154 14.86 7.49 1.88
CA TRP A 154 15.90 7.79 0.90
C TRP A 154 17.21 7.05 1.20
N ASN A 155 17.68 7.12 2.44
CA ASN A 155 18.94 6.49 2.85
C ASN A 155 18.90 4.95 2.77
N ALA A 156 17.71 4.35 2.86
CA ALA A 156 17.52 2.92 2.71
C ALA A 156 17.40 2.45 1.24
N ALA A 157 17.14 3.38 0.31
CA ALA A 157 16.97 3.09 -1.11
C ALA A 157 18.29 2.81 -1.81
N THR A 158 18.27 1.85 -2.74
CA THR A 158 19.44 1.39 -3.49
C THR A 158 19.25 1.49 -5.01
N ALA A 159 18.05 1.84 -5.49
CA ALA A 159 17.82 2.05 -6.92
C ALA A 159 18.28 3.44 -7.39
N PRO A 160 18.55 3.61 -8.71
CA PRO A 160 18.91 4.92 -9.28
C PRO A 160 17.81 5.99 -9.16
N VAL A 161 16.54 5.58 -9.09
CA VAL A 161 15.38 6.47 -8.95
C VAL A 161 14.60 6.11 -7.70
N VAL A 162 14.12 7.13 -6.97
CA VAL A 162 13.30 6.95 -5.77
C VAL A 162 11.97 7.67 -5.94
N GLY A 163 10.86 6.94 -5.79
CA GLY A 163 9.51 7.48 -5.81
C GLY A 163 8.92 7.50 -4.40
N PHE A 164 8.47 8.68 -3.93
CA PHE A 164 7.79 8.82 -2.64
C PHE A 164 6.29 8.89 -2.86
N PHE A 165 5.56 8.06 -2.12
CA PHE A 165 4.11 8.00 -2.17
C PHE A 165 3.53 7.94 -0.77
N ASP A 166 2.31 8.42 -0.63
CA ASP A 166 1.54 8.24 0.59
C ASP A 166 1.18 6.75 0.74
N ALA A 167 1.00 6.28 1.97
CA ALA A 167 0.74 4.85 2.24
C ALA A 167 -0.67 4.38 1.84
N HIS A 168 -1.52 5.29 1.36
CA HIS A 168 -2.92 5.08 1.02
C HIS A 168 -3.21 5.42 -0.45
N VAL A 169 -2.51 4.76 -1.37
CA VAL A 169 -2.63 4.98 -2.81
C VAL A 169 -2.87 3.67 -3.55
N GLU A 170 -3.46 3.74 -4.74
CA GLU A 170 -3.55 2.61 -5.66
C GLU A 170 -2.99 3.02 -7.02
N PHE A 171 -1.98 2.29 -7.48
CA PHE A 171 -1.32 2.58 -8.75
C PHE A 171 -2.17 2.12 -9.92
N ASN A 172 -2.29 2.99 -10.93
CA ASN A 172 -2.97 2.66 -12.18
C ASN A 172 -2.00 1.95 -13.14
N THR A 173 -2.56 1.37 -14.20
CA THR A 173 -1.78 0.67 -15.22
C THR A 173 -0.78 1.61 -15.91
N ALA A 174 0.49 1.20 -15.93
CA ALA A 174 1.61 1.94 -16.53
C ALA A 174 1.67 3.42 -16.08
N TRP A 175 1.62 3.61 -14.76
CA TRP A 175 1.96 4.84 -14.07
C TRP A 175 3.43 5.21 -14.30
#